data_AF-V5Z6N0-F1
#
_entry.id   AF-V5Z6N0-F1
#
_cell.length_a   1.000
_cell.length_b   1.000
_cell.length_c   1.000
_cell.angle_alpha   90.00
_cell.angle_beta   90.00
_cell.angle_gamma   90.00
#
_symmetry.space_group_name_H-M   'P 1'
#
loop_
_entity.id
_entity.type
_entity.pdbx_description
1 polymer ?
#
loop_
_entity_poly.entity_id
_entity_poly.type
_entity_poly.pdbx_seq_one_letter_code
_entity_poly.pdbx_strand_id
1 'polypeptide(L)' 'MEGISLAKLLIVGALIVLLFGTKKLRTLGGDLGSAIKGFKKAMNDDGGSTSKTAPEDKHVGPTVHKE' A
#
# COMPACT_ATOMS: atom_id res chain seq x y z
N MET A 1 27.57 16.95 -8.96
CA MET A 1 26.78 15.70 -9.00
C MET A 1 25.32 16.09 -8.80
N GLU A 2 24.56 16.24 -9.88
CA GLU A 2 23.12 16.49 -9.77
C GLU A 2 22.44 15.22 -9.27
N GLY A 3 22.12 15.18 -7.97
CA GLY A 3 21.43 14.06 -7.36
C GLY A 3 20.01 13.89 -7.91
N ILE A 4 19.47 12.68 -7.74
CA ILE A 4 18.07 12.39 -8.03
C ILE A 4 17.22 13.15 -7.00
N SER A 5 16.70 14.31 -7.41
CA SER A 5 15.79 15.10 -6.58
C SER A 5 14.42 14.44 -6.53
N LEU A 6 13.73 14.56 -5.38
CA LEU A 6 12.40 14.00 -5.16
C LEU A 6 11.39 14.44 -6.24
N ALA A 7 11.50 15.67 -6.74
CA ALA A 7 10.66 16.18 -7.82
C ALA A 7 10.84 15.38 -9.14
N LYS A 8 12.07 14.96 -9.44
CA LYS A 8 12.37 14.14 -10.64
C LYS A 8 11.72 12.76 -10.53
N LEU A 9 11.73 12.15 -9.34
CA LEU A 9 11.07 10.86 -9.10
C LEU A 9 9.55 10.92 -9.29
N LEU A 10 8.90 12.00 -8.85
CA LEU A 10 7.46 12.17 -9.06
C LEU A 10 7.08 12.28 -10.53
N ILE A 11 7.88 13.00 -11.32
CA ILE A 11 7.67 13.15 -12.77
C ILE A 11 7.81 11.80 -13.47
N VAL A 12 8.86 11.05 -13.14
CA VAL A 12 9.06 9.69 -13.70
C VAL A 12 7.94 8.75 -13.27
N GLY A 13 7.53 8.81 -12.00
CA GLY A 13 6.41 8.03 -11.47
C GLY A 13 5.09 8.32 -12.19
N ALA A 14 4.80 9.60 -12.48
CA ALA A 14 3.61 9.99 -13.22
C ALA A 14 3.59 9.40 -14.65
N LEU A 15 4.75 9.37 -15.33
CA LEU A 15 4.87 8.71 -16.64
C LEU A 15 4.63 7.20 -16.55
N ILE A 16 5.17 6.53 -15.53
CA ILE A 16 4.92 5.09 -15.32
C ILE A 16 3.43 4.84 -15.09
N VAL A 17 2.77 5.66 -14.27
CA VAL A 17 1.32 5.56 -14.02
C VAL A 17 0.53 5.76 -15.33
N LEU A 18 0.94 6.70 -16.18
CA LEU A 18 0.27 6.97 -17.45
C LEU A 18 0.46 5.84 -18.48
N LEU A 19 1.66 5.24 -18.54
CA LEU A 19 1.99 4.14 -19.46
C LEU A 19 1.33 2.82 -19.07
N PHE A 20 1.43 2.45 -17.79
CA PHE A 20 0.93 1.16 -17.30
C PHE A 20 -0.53 1.23 -16.82
N GLY A 21 -1.04 2.44 -16.59
CA GLY A 21 -2.34 2.69 -15.98
C GLY A 21 -2.35 2.39 -14.48
N THR A 22 -3.27 3.03 -13.75
CA THR A 22 -3.42 2.83 -12.30
C THR A 22 -3.89 1.42 -11.94
N LYS A 23 -4.55 0.70 -12.85
CA LYS A 23 -5.11 -0.64 -12.60
C LYS A 23 -4.02 -1.69 -12.37
N LYS A 24 -2.97 -1.70 -13.20
CA LYS A 24 -1.84 -2.63 -13.04
C LYS A 24 -0.95 -2.23 -11.86
N LEU A 25 -0.73 -0.93 -11.66
CA LEU A 25 0.01 -0.42 -10.51
C LEU A 25 -0.68 -0.71 -9.18
N ARG A 26 -2.02 -0.72 -9.13
CA ARG A 26 -2.77 -1.05 -7.91
C ARG A 26 -2.61 -2.52 -7.52
N THR A 27 -2.72 -3.44 -8.49
CA THR A 27 -2.54 -4.87 -8.21
C THR A 27 -1.12 -5.16 -7.76
N LEU A 28 -0.12 -4.73 -8.52
CA LEU A 28 1.30 -4.93 -8.18
C LEU A 28 1.71 -4.19 -6.90
N GLY A 29 1.21 -2.96 -6.71
CA GLY A 29 1.46 -2.17 -5.52
C GLY A 29 0.80 -2.72 -4.26
N GLY A 30 -0.34 -3.42 -4.39
CA GLY A 30 -0.97 -4.12 -3.27
C GLY A 30 -0.12 -5.29 -2.77
N ASP A 31 0.42 -6.09 -3.69
CA ASP A 31 1.27 -7.24 -3.36
C ASP A 31 2.61 -6.79 -2.76
N LEU A 32 3.30 -5.87 -3.44
CA LEU A 32 4.57 -5.30 -2.97
C LEU A 32 4.39 -4.52 -1.66
N GLY A 33 3.31 -3.75 -1.55
CA GLY A 33 2.99 -2.96 -0.36
C GLY A 33 2.72 -3.84 0.86
N SER A 34 2.05 -4.98 0.67
CA SER A 34 1.80 -5.95 1.74
C SER A 34 3.09 -6.61 2.23
N ALA A 35 4.00 -6.97 1.33
CA ALA A 35 5.32 -7.50 1.69
C ALA A 35 6.17 -6.46 2.45
N ILE A 36 6.22 -5.22 1.97
CA ILE A 36 6.95 -4.12 2.62
C ILE A 36 6.34 -3.77 3.98
N LYS A 37 5.01 -3.86 4.13
CA LYS A 37 4.32 -3.63 5.41
C LYS A 37 4.73 -4.67 6.46
N GLY A 38 4.80 -5.95 6.08
CA GLY A 38 5.29 -7.02 6.96
C GLY A 38 6.76 -6.82 7.35
N PHE A 39 7.59 -6.42 6.38
CA PHE A 39 9.00 -6.11 6.60
C PHE A 39 9.19 -4.93 7.56
N LYS A 40 8.47 -3.82 7.36
CA LYS A 40 8.51 -2.66 8.27
C LYS A 40 8.02 -3.03 9.67
N LYS A 41 7.00 -3.88 9.77
CA LYS A 41 6.48 -4.34 11.06
C LYS A 41 7.51 -5.16 11.83
N ALA A 42 8.17 -6.12 11.16
CA ALA A 42 9.24 -6.90 11.78
C ALA A 42 10.43 -6.03 12.22
N MET A 43 10.84 -5.08 11.37
CA MET A 43 11.91 -4.12 11.72
C MET A 43 11.56 -3.19 12.88
N ASN A 44 10.29 -2.81 13.03
CA ASN A 44 9.84 -1.97 14.14
C ASN A 44 9.55 -2.77 15.43
N ASP A 45 9.32 -4.08 15.36
CA ASP A 45 9.06 -4.93 16.53
C ASP A 45 10.34 -5.13 17.37
N ASP A 46 11.51 -5.11 16.74
CA ASP A 46 12.82 -5.11 17.41
C ASP A 46 13.15 -3.76 18.09
N GLY A 47 12.33 -2.72 17.90
CA GLY A 47 12.61 -1.33 18.28
C GLY A 47 11.43 -0.62 18.96
N GLY A 48 10.85 -1.21 20.01
CA GLY A 48 10.08 -0.50 21.04
C GLY A 48 8.91 0.39 20.61
N SER A 49 7.70 -0.19 20.62
CA SER A 49 6.37 0.44 20.71
C SER A 49 5.95 1.46 19.62
N THR A 50 4.69 1.27 19.20
CA THR A 50 3.71 2.24 18.66
C THR A 50 3.51 2.21 17.14
N SER A 51 2.45 1.54 16.70
CA SER A 51 1.21 2.21 16.23
C SER A 51 0.27 1.26 15.47
N LYS A 52 -0.99 1.29 15.91
CA LYS A 52 -2.23 0.79 15.28
C LYS A 52 -2.12 0.33 13.83
N THR A 53 -2.55 -0.90 13.56
CA THR A 53 -3.07 -1.28 12.23
C THR A 53 -4.53 -1.70 12.39
N ALA A 54 -5.44 -0.79 12.04
CA ALA A 54 -6.74 -1.14 11.48
C ALA A 54 -6.65 -0.89 9.96
N PRO A 55 -7.30 -1.72 9.14
CA PRO A 55 -8.63 -1.35 8.72
C PRO A 55 -9.66 -2.40 9.14
N GLU A 56 -10.77 -1.91 9.67
CA GLU A 56 -12.03 -2.63 9.77
C GLU A 56 -12.45 -3.09 8.37
N ASP A 57 -12.58 -4.40 8.21
CA ASP A 57 -13.36 -5.00 7.14
C ASP A 57 -14.84 -4.80 7.48
N LYS A 58 -15.45 -3.74 6.92
CA LYS A 58 -16.89 -3.57 6.97
C LYS A 58 -17.55 -4.59 6.04
N HIS A 59 -17.99 -5.66 6.66
CA HIS A 59 -19.31 -6.29 6.46
C HIS A 59 -19.66 -6.69 5.01
N VAL A 60 -19.28 -7.91 4.64
CA VAL A 60 -20.03 -8.73 3.68
C VAL A 60 -21.16 -9.42 4.46
N GLY A 61 -22.41 -8.97 4.28
CA GLY A 61 -23.61 -9.77 4.63
C GLY A 61 -23.78 -10.94 3.65
N PRO A 62 -24.66 -11.94 3.89
CA PRO A 62 -26.11 -11.65 3.91
C PRO A 62 -26.99 -12.60 4.78
N THR A 63 -28.30 -12.31 4.76
CA THR A 63 -29.45 -13.24 4.92
C THR A 63 -29.69 -13.89 6.28
N VAL A 64 -30.63 -13.34 7.05
CA VAL A 64 -31.53 -14.14 7.90
C VAL A 64 -32.96 -13.82 7.50
N HIS A 65 -33.62 -14.83 6.94
CA HIS A 65 -35.06 -14.93 6.79
C HIS A 65 -35.74 -14.66 8.14
N LYS A 66 -36.76 -13.80 8.16
CA LYS A 66 -37.82 -13.95 9.14
C LYS A 66 -39.16 -13.61 8.49
N GLU A 67 -40.06 -14.56 8.66
CA GLU A 67 -41.47 -14.61 8.24
C GLU A 67 -42.29 -13.43 8.78
#